data_AF-A0AAW7XP86-F1
#
_entry.id   AF-A0AAW7XP86-F1
#
_cell.length_a   1.000
_cell.length_b   1.000
_cell.length_c   1.000
_cell.angle_alpha   90.00
_cell.angle_beta   90.00
_cell.angle_gamma   90.00
#
_symmetry.space_group_name_H-M   'P 1'
#
loop_
_entity.id
_entity.type
_entity.pdbx_description
1 polymer ?
#
loop_
_entity_poly.entity_id
_entity_poly.type
_entity_poly.pdbx_seq_one_letter_code
_entity_poly.pdbx_strand_id
1 'polypeptide(L)'
;MTTQNSARSELPPALQKAIEETRLRFIDTVCERLPEVEALHIEIMRNPADVDAQKKLSFIVHRLSGIAATVGYPELGSTAAEIEGILAQFDQSADVKDILTGQVETLLDHMEDAIIDAS
;
A
#
# COMPACT_ATOMS: atom_id res chain seq x y z
N MET A 1 -38.94 28.54 -8.44
CA MET A 1 -38.96 27.19 -9.04
C MET A 1 -37.79 27.08 -10.00
N THR A 2 -36.71 26.43 -9.58
CA THR A 2 -35.78 25.75 -10.49
C THR A 2 -35.00 24.72 -9.67
N THR A 3 -34.94 23.53 -10.24
CA THR A 3 -34.67 22.22 -9.66
C THR A 3 -33.24 22.04 -9.15
N GLN A 4 -33.12 21.40 -7.98
CA GLN A 4 -31.91 20.75 -7.50
C GLN A 4 -31.36 19.81 -8.56
N ASN A 5 -30.10 20.01 -8.97
CA ASN A 5 -29.34 19.04 -9.75
C ASN A 5 -28.47 18.22 -8.79
N SER A 6 -29.11 17.42 -7.93
CA SER A 6 -28.45 16.46 -7.06
C SER A 6 -28.34 15.12 -7.78
N ALA A 7 -27.54 15.06 -8.84
CA ALA A 7 -27.08 13.80 -9.42
C ALA A 7 -25.70 13.44 -8.85
N ARG A 8 -25.57 13.46 -7.52
CA ARG A 8 -24.52 12.65 -6.87
C ARG A 8 -25.05 11.23 -6.95
N SER A 9 -24.46 10.41 -7.81
CA SER A 9 -24.75 8.98 -7.90
C SER A 9 -24.47 8.34 -6.54
N GLU A 10 -25.48 8.25 -5.68
CA GLU A 10 -25.43 7.44 -4.47
C GLU A 10 -25.23 6.00 -4.93
N LEU A 11 -24.03 5.47 -4.65
CA LEU A 11 -23.73 4.06 -4.91
C LEU A 11 -24.87 3.21 -4.31
N PRO A 12 -25.33 2.14 -4.99
CA PRO A 12 -26.33 1.25 -4.43
C PRO A 12 -25.92 0.82 -3.01
N PRO A 13 -26.82 0.85 -2.01
CA PRO A 13 -26.45 0.57 -0.61
C PRO A 13 -25.70 -0.75 -0.41
N ALA A 14 -26.02 -1.78 -1.21
CA ALA A 14 -25.33 -3.06 -1.20
C ALA A 14 -23.87 -2.95 -1.68
N LEU A 15 -23.59 -2.13 -2.69
CA LEU A 15 -22.23 -1.88 -3.19
C LEU A 15 -21.43 -1.05 -2.18
N GLN A 16 -22.04 -0.03 -1.57
CA GLN A 16 -21.39 0.76 -0.54
C GLN A 16 -21.00 -0.10 0.68
N LYS A 17 -21.89 -0.99 1.12
CA LYS A 17 -21.60 -1.96 2.18
C LYS A 17 -20.45 -2.91 1.80
N ALA A 18 -20.42 -3.42 0.56
CA ALA A 18 -19.37 -4.32 0.12
C ALA A 18 -17.99 -3.64 0.05
N ILE A 19 -17.93 -2.36 -0.35
CA ILE A 19 -16.71 -1.56 -0.33
C ILE A 19 -16.25 -1.35 1.11
N GLU A 20 -17.15 -1.02 2.03
CA GLU A 20 -16.85 -0.82 3.44
C GLU A 20 -16.28 -2.08 4.10
N GLU A 21 -16.92 -3.24 3.88
CA GLU A 21 -16.41 -4.52 4.38
C GLU A 21 -15.04 -4.89 3.78
N THR A 22 -14.80 -4.51 2.52
CA THR A 22 -13.51 -4.73 1.86
C THR A 22 -12.44 -3.80 2.41
N ARG A 23 -12.81 -2.55 2.73
CA ARG A 23 -11.94 -1.57 3.39
C ARG A 23 -11.49 -2.08 4.76
N LEU A 24 -12.40 -2.59 5.59
CA LEU A 24 -12.05 -3.15 6.90
C LEU A 24 -11.06 -4.32 6.79
N ARG A 25 -11.33 -5.28 5.88
CA ARG A 25 -10.39 -6.39 5.63
C ARG A 25 -9.03 -5.93 5.09
N PHE A 26 -9.03 -4.87 4.30
CA PHE A 26 -7.80 -4.25 3.82
C PHE A 26 -7.01 -3.65 4.98
N ILE A 27 -7.66 -2.93 5.91
CA ILE A 27 -7.01 -2.39 7.11
C ILE A 27 -6.46 -3.49 8.01
N ASP A 28 -7.20 -4.58 8.24
CA ASP A 28 -6.68 -5.75 8.96
C ASP A 28 -5.41 -6.29 8.30
N THR A 29 -5.39 -6.35 6.97
CA THR A 29 -4.20 -6.76 6.21
C THR A 29 -3.06 -5.76 6.39
N VAL A 30 -3.33 -4.45 6.36
CA VAL A 30 -2.30 -3.41 6.56
C VAL A 30 -1.69 -3.52 7.97
N CYS A 31 -2.51 -3.67 9.01
CA CYS A 31 -2.07 -3.91 10.39
C CYS A 31 -1.14 -5.12 10.50
N GLU A 32 -1.50 -6.24 9.85
CA GLU A 32 -0.68 -7.46 9.87
C GLU A 32 0.65 -7.30 9.11
N ARG A 33 0.65 -6.54 8.01
CA ARG A 33 1.80 -6.44 7.10
C ARG A 33 2.78 -5.34 7.45
N LEU A 34 2.37 -4.31 8.18
CA LEU A 34 3.24 -3.20 8.57
C LEU A 34 4.56 -3.67 9.21
N PRO A 35 4.57 -4.48 10.29
CA PRO A 35 5.82 -4.93 10.90
C PRO A 35 6.62 -5.88 9.99
N GLU A 36 5.96 -6.59 9.07
CA GLU A 36 6.64 -7.46 8.11
C GLU A 36 7.37 -6.65 7.03
N VAL A 37 6.75 -5.58 6.53
CA VAL A 37 7.38 -4.66 5.57
C VAL A 37 8.62 -4.01 6.19
N GLU A 38 8.52 -3.52 7.42
CA GLU A 38 9.64 -2.93 8.16
C GLU A 38 10.80 -3.94 8.33
N ALA A 39 10.48 -5.17 8.75
CA ALA A 39 11.48 -6.22 8.93
C ALA A 39 12.16 -6.62 7.62
N LEU A 40 11.39 -6.77 6.53
CA LEU A 40 11.91 -7.12 5.21
C LEU A 40 12.81 -6.01 4.65
N HIS A 41 12.47 -4.75 4.87
CA HIS A 41 13.33 -3.64 4.47
C HIS A 41 14.66 -3.67 5.18
N ILE A 42 14.68 -3.86 6.50
CA ILE A 42 15.92 -4.02 7.28
C ILE A 42 16.73 -5.21 6.77
N GLU A 43 16.08 -6.33 6.45
CA GLU A 43 16.74 -7.53 5.89
C GLU A 43 17.39 -7.24 4.54
N ILE A 44 16.67 -6.59 3.61
CA ILE A 44 17.18 -6.21 2.29
C ILE A 44 18.33 -5.20 2.42
N MET A 45 18.26 -4.25 3.36
CA MET A 45 19.35 -3.29 3.59
C MET A 45 20.61 -3.95 4.15
N ARG A 46 20.45 -4.95 5.03
CA ARG A 46 21.57 -5.73 5.58
C ARG A 46 22.17 -6.71 4.57
N ASN A 47 21.34 -7.36 3.77
CA ASN A 47 21.73 -8.31 2.74
C ASN A 47 21.01 -8.04 1.41
N PRO A 48 21.50 -7.09 0.59
CA PRO A 48 20.88 -6.72 -0.69
C PRO A 48 20.89 -7.83 -1.74
N ALA A 49 21.61 -8.93 -1.50
CA ALA A 49 21.60 -10.12 -2.35
C ALA A 49 20.51 -11.13 -1.94
N ASP A 50 19.75 -10.87 -0.88
CA ASP A 50 18.64 -11.70 -0.44
C ASP A 50 17.43 -11.55 -1.38
N VAL A 51 17.41 -12.40 -2.41
CA VAL A 51 16.35 -12.42 -3.41
C VAL A 51 15.00 -12.86 -2.79
N ASP A 52 15.01 -13.66 -1.72
CA ASP A 52 13.78 -14.12 -1.10
C ASP A 52 13.13 -13.02 -0.28
N ALA A 53 13.91 -12.22 0.44
CA ALA A 53 13.42 -11.01 1.11
C ALA A 53 12.82 -10.01 0.10
N GLN A 54 13.51 -9.76 -1.02
CA GLN A 54 13.02 -8.89 -2.10
C GLN A 54 11.70 -9.39 -2.70
N LYS A 55 11.58 -10.70 -2.98
CA LYS A 55 10.35 -11.31 -3.50
C LYS A 55 9.20 -11.21 -2.52
N LYS A 56 9.44 -11.41 -1.23
CA LYS A 56 8.41 -11.26 -0.19
C LYS A 56 7.90 -9.83 -0.13
N LEU A 57 8.80 -8.85 -0.11
CA LEU A 57 8.41 -7.44 -0.11
C LEU A 57 7.62 -7.11 -1.37
N SER A 58 8.10 -7.52 -2.55
CA SER A 58 7.42 -7.36 -3.83
C SER A 58 6.00 -7.94 -3.83
N PHE A 59 5.80 -9.15 -3.28
CA PHE A 59 4.48 -9.76 -3.16
C PHE A 59 3.53 -8.96 -2.26
N ILE A 60 4.03 -8.44 -1.13
CA ILE A 60 3.22 -7.62 -0.22
C ILE A 60 2.79 -6.33 -0.90
N VAL A 61 3.73 -5.58 -1.48
CA VAL A 61 3.42 -4.28 -2.10
C VAL A 61 2.54 -4.43 -3.34
N HIS A 62 2.68 -5.52 -4.11
CA HIS A 62 1.77 -5.85 -5.21
C HIS A 62 0.32 -6.04 -4.74
N ARG A 63 0.13 -6.73 -3.62
CA ARG A 63 -1.21 -6.94 -3.04
C ARG A 63 -1.80 -5.63 -2.50
N LEU A 64 -0.98 -4.80 -1.86
CA LEU A 64 -1.41 -3.50 -1.36
C LEU A 64 -1.82 -2.58 -2.51
N SER A 65 -0.99 -2.45 -3.55
CA SER A 65 -1.27 -1.60 -4.71
C SER A 65 -2.57 -1.98 -5.43
N GLY A 66 -2.85 -3.28 -5.57
CA GLY A 66 -4.02 -3.77 -6.30
C GLY A 66 -5.39 -3.41 -5.70
N ILE A 67 -5.45 -3.18 -4.38
CA ILE A 67 -6.74 -2.96 -3.68
C ILE A 67 -6.85 -1.55 -3.09
N ALA A 68 -5.73 -0.92 -2.70
CA ALA A 68 -5.74 0.31 -1.90
C ALA A 68 -6.58 1.45 -2.51
N ALA A 69 -6.42 1.74 -3.81
CA ALA A 69 -7.20 2.79 -4.47
C ALA A 69 -8.72 2.50 -4.49
N THR A 70 -9.11 1.22 -4.57
CA THR A 70 -10.53 0.81 -4.58
C THR A 70 -11.20 1.05 -3.23
N VAL A 71 -10.44 0.98 -2.14
CA VAL A 71 -10.95 1.13 -0.76
C VAL A 71 -10.65 2.50 -0.16
N GLY A 72 -10.12 3.43 -0.94
CA GLY A 72 -9.94 4.83 -0.54
C GLY A 72 -8.54 5.25 -0.10
N TYR A 73 -7.51 4.45 -0.37
CA TYR A 73 -6.10 4.75 -0.05
C TYR A 73 -5.24 4.79 -1.34
N PRO A 74 -5.49 5.69 -2.29
CA PRO A 74 -4.78 5.71 -3.57
C PRO A 74 -3.29 6.01 -3.43
N GLU A 75 -2.88 6.83 -2.47
CA GLU A 75 -1.48 7.18 -2.20
C GLU A 75 -0.70 5.96 -1.72
N LEU A 76 -1.22 5.21 -0.74
CA LEU A 76 -0.67 3.93 -0.28
C LEU A 76 -0.46 2.98 -1.47
N GLY A 77 -1.47 2.87 -2.34
CA GLY A 77 -1.39 2.01 -3.51
C GLY A 77 -0.34 2.45 -4.54
N SER A 78 -0.20 3.76 -4.77
CA SER A 78 0.82 4.32 -5.67
C SER A 78 2.22 4.06 -5.16
N THR A 79 2.49 4.37 -3.89
CA THR A 79 3.80 4.15 -3.25
C THR A 79 4.17 2.67 -3.26
N ALA A 80 3.22 1.77 -3.01
CA ALA A 80 3.44 0.34 -3.11
C ALA A 80 3.84 -0.11 -4.54
N ALA A 81 3.20 0.44 -5.57
CA ALA A 81 3.56 0.15 -6.96
C ALA A 81 4.95 0.69 -7.35
N GLU A 82 5.35 1.84 -6.80
CA GLU A 82 6.70 2.39 -7.00
C GLU A 82 7.77 1.47 -6.40
N ILE A 83 7.56 0.97 -5.18
CA ILE A 83 8.45 -0.02 -4.54
C ILE A 83 8.54 -1.29 -5.39
N GLU A 84 7.43 -1.79 -5.92
CA GLU A 84 7.42 -2.96 -6.81
C GLU A 84 8.32 -2.73 -8.05
N GLY A 85 8.23 -1.54 -8.65
CA GLY A 85 9.07 -1.15 -9.79
C GLY A 85 10.56 -1.08 -9.45
N ILE A 86 10.90 -0.55 -8.26
CA ILE A 86 12.27 -0.49 -7.76
C ILE A 86 12.83 -1.90 -7.54
N LEU A 87 12.05 -2.78 -6.91
CA LEU A 87 12.45 -4.17 -6.64
C LEU A 87 12.65 -4.99 -7.92
N ALA A 88 11.85 -4.73 -8.97
CA ALA A 88 11.99 -5.39 -10.26
C ALA A 88 13.32 -5.09 -10.97
N GLN A 89 13.95 -3.96 -10.66
CA GLN A 89 15.21 -3.50 -11.26
C GLN A 89 16.33 -3.35 -10.23
N PHE A 90 16.21 -4.02 -9.08
CA PHE A 90 17.10 -3.81 -7.94
C PHE A 90 18.54 -4.27 -8.26
N ASP A 91 19.46 -3.30 -8.38
CA ASP A 91 20.85 -3.54 -8.78
C ASP A 91 21.86 -3.37 -7.63
N GLN A 92 21.37 -3.22 -6.39
CA GLN A 92 22.14 -3.06 -5.16
C GLN A 92 23.05 -1.81 -5.10
N SER A 93 22.93 -0.89 -6.06
CA SER A 93 23.62 0.40 -6.01
C SER A 93 23.19 1.20 -4.78
N ALA A 94 24.05 2.12 -4.33
CA ALA A 94 23.74 2.98 -3.18
C ALA A 94 22.49 3.85 -3.48
N ASP A 95 22.44 4.45 -4.67
CA ASP A 95 21.32 5.27 -5.12
C ASP A 95 19.98 4.51 -5.07
N VAL A 96 19.94 3.27 -5.57
CA VAL A 96 18.72 2.46 -5.56
C VAL A 96 18.29 2.06 -4.14
N LYS A 97 19.24 1.83 -3.22
CA LYS A 97 18.93 1.54 -1.81
C LYS A 97 18.36 2.75 -1.07
N ASP A 98 18.91 3.93 -1.32
CA ASP A 98 18.42 5.17 -0.72
C ASP A 98 17.01 5.48 -1.23
N ILE A 99 16.76 5.30 -2.53
CA ILE A 99 15.42 5.42 -3.13
C ILE A 99 14.46 4.41 -2.52
N LEU A 100 14.85 3.12 -2.44
CA LEU A 100 14.01 2.09 -1.84
C LEU A 100 13.67 2.43 -0.37
N THR A 101 14.65 2.94 0.38
CA THR A 101 14.45 3.31 1.78
C THR A 101 13.44 4.43 1.94
N GLY A 102 13.60 5.54 1.22
CA GLY A 102 12.63 6.64 1.32
C GLY A 102 11.21 6.23 0.89
N GLN A 103 11.10 5.34 -0.11
CA GLN A 103 9.80 4.84 -0.56
C GLN A 103 9.15 3.89 0.44
N VAL A 104 9.93 2.99 1.06
CA VAL A 104 9.43 2.13 2.14
C VAL A 104 8.99 2.95 3.35
N GLU A 105 9.77 3.95 3.76
CA GLU A 105 9.37 4.86 4.86
C GLU A 105 8.04 5.56 4.54
N THR A 106 7.91 6.10 3.32
CA THR A 106 6.65 6.71 2.86
C THR A 106 5.49 5.71 2.85
N LEU A 107 5.73 4.46 2.46
CA LEU A 107 4.70 3.42 2.51
C LEU A 107 4.28 3.14 3.95
N LEU A 108 5.23 3.01 4.89
CA LEU A 108 4.95 2.76 6.29
C LEU A 108 4.11 3.90 6.90
N ASP A 109 4.44 5.16 6.60
CA ASP A 109 3.63 6.31 7.02
C ASP A 109 2.18 6.20 6.52
N HIS A 110 1.98 5.88 5.23
CA HIS A 110 0.64 5.67 4.69
C HIS A 110 -0.10 4.48 5.31
N MET A 111 0.62 3.42 5.67
CA MET A 111 0.03 2.28 6.37
C MET A 111 -0.41 2.68 7.77
N GLU A 112 0.39 3.45 8.51
CA GLU A 112 0.03 3.98 9.83
C GLU A 112 -1.19 4.91 9.76
N ASP A 113 -1.19 5.86 8.82
CA ASP A 113 -2.32 6.77 8.58
C ASP A 113 -3.62 5.98 8.30
N ALA A 114 -3.55 4.96 7.44
CA ALA A 114 -4.71 4.14 7.11
C ALA A 114 -5.29 3.39 8.33
N ILE A 115 -4.41 2.93 9.23
CA ILE A 115 -4.81 2.25 10.48
C ILE A 115 -5.47 3.25 11.45
N ILE A 116 -4.89 4.44 11.58
CA ILE A 116 -5.41 5.51 12.46
C ILE A 116 -6.77 6.01 11.96
N ASP A 117 -6.92 6.25 10.65
CA ASP A 117 -8.16 6.73 10.04
C ASP A 117 -9.33 5.74 10.17
N ALA A 118 -9.03 4.46 10.37
CA ALA A 118 -10.01 3.39 10.54
C ALA A 118 -10.40 3.11 12.01
N SER A 119 -9.67 3.71 12.96
CA SER A 119 -9.85 3.53 14.42
C SER A 119 -10.87 4.50 15.02
#